data_AF-A0A7V9FH28-F1
#
_entry.id   AF-A0A7V9FH28-F1
#
_cell.length_a   1.000
_cell.length_b   1.000
_cell.length_c   1.000
_cell.angle_alpha   90.00
_cell.angle_beta   90.00
_cell.angle_gamma   90.00
#
_symmetry.space_group_name_H-M   'P 1'
#
loop_
_entity.id
_entity.type
_entity.pdbx_description
1 polymer ?
#
loop_
_entity_poly.entity_id
_entity_poly.type
_entity_poly.pdbx_seq_one_letter_code
_entity_poly.pdbx_strand_id
1 'polypeptide(L)' 'MVSHAFLSSRPQQCTPVRAPKAYAVAGYYPTSYCVRNDGASATYRVTLEGLVYRQAA' A
#
# COMPACT_ATOMS: atom_id res chain seq x y z
N MET A 1 -0.57 -12.34 -1.02
CA MET A 1 0.76 -12.12 -0.40
C MET A 1 1.74 -11.80 -1.51
N VAL A 2 2.67 -10.88 -1.29
CA VAL A 2 3.73 -10.58 -2.29
C VAL A 2 4.58 -11.84 -2.45
N SER A 3 4.71 -12.33 -3.69
CA SER A 3 5.46 -13.55 -4.02
C SER A 3 6.53 -13.27 -5.07
N HIS A 4 7.50 -14.17 -5.21
CA HIS A 4 8.50 -14.06 -6.27
C HIS A 4 7.85 -13.97 -7.65
N ALA A 5 6.88 -14.85 -7.95
CA ALA A 5 6.15 -14.84 -9.22
C ALA A 5 5.46 -13.49 -9.50
N PHE A 6 4.87 -12.87 -8.47
CA PHE A 6 4.28 -11.53 -8.57
C PHE A 6 5.33 -10.45 -8.84
N LEU A 7 6.51 -10.54 -8.22
CA LEU A 7 7.60 -9.58 -8.51
C LEU A 7 8.16 -9.79 -9.91
N SER A 8 8.34 -11.04 -10.36
CA SER A 8 8.81 -11.35 -11.70
C SER A 8 7.93 -10.78 -12.81
N SER A 9 6.63 -10.56 -12.56
CA SER A 9 5.73 -9.89 -13.50
C SER A 9 5.90 -8.36 -13.55
N ARG A 10 6.86 -7.79 -12.82
CA ARG A 10 7.20 -6.35 -12.77
C ARG A 10 5.96 -5.47 -12.53
N PRO A 11 5.28 -5.63 -11.39
CA PRO A 11 4.00 -5.01 -11.15
C PRO A 11 4.12 -3.49 -11.04
N GLN A 12 3.06 -2.80 -11.46
CA GLN A 12 2.80 -1.38 -11.25
C GLN A 12 1.42 -1.26 -10.60
N GLN A 13 1.23 -1.90 -9.45
CA GLN A 13 -0.11 -2.15 -8.89
C GLN A 13 -0.28 -1.55 -7.50
N CYS A 14 -1.48 -1.00 -7.27
CA CYS A 14 -1.97 -0.57 -5.96
C CYS A 14 -3.14 -1.44 -5.54
N THR A 15 -3.17 -1.83 -4.26
CA THR A 15 -4.26 -2.58 -3.64
C THR A 15 -4.86 -1.77 -2.49
N PRO A 16 -6.19 -1.70 -2.35
CA PRO A 16 -6.83 -1.05 -1.21
C PRO A 16 -6.41 -1.70 0.11
N VAL A 17 -6.11 -0.88 1.12
CA VAL A 17 -5.90 -1.35 2.50
C VAL A 17 -7.27 -1.54 3.13
N ARG A 18 -7.52 -2.74 3.68
CA ARG A 18 -8.76 -2.99 4.43
C ARG A 18 -8.81 -2.10 5.66
N ALA A 19 -9.77 -1.19 5.68
CA ALA A 19 -10.03 -0.33 6.81
C ALA A 19 -10.88 -1.07 7.87
N PRO A 20 -10.62 -0.86 9.17
CA PRO A 20 -11.53 -1.29 10.21
C PRO A 20 -12.83 -0.47 10.17
N LYS A 21 -13.88 -0.99 10.82
CA LYS A 21 -15.15 -0.28 10.98
C LYS A 21 -15.00 0.98 11.85
N ALA A 22 -14.12 0.93 12.86
CA ALA A 22 -13.82 2.02 13.77
C ALA A 22 -12.31 2.05 14.07
N TYR A 23 -11.77 3.25 14.26
CA TYR A 23 -10.36 3.44 14.62
C TYR A 23 -10.27 3.78 16.10
N ALA A 24 -9.40 3.09 16.84
CA ALA A 24 -9.23 3.35 18.28
C ALA A 24 -8.50 4.66 18.58
N VAL A 25 -7.67 5.13 17.63
CA VAL A 25 -6.86 6.34 17.76
C VAL A 25 -7.11 7.22 16.53
N ALA A 26 -7.21 8.53 16.74
CA ALA A 26 -7.36 9.47 15.65
C ALA A 26 -6.00 9.70 14.97
N GLY A 27 -5.98 9.77 13.64
CA GLY A 27 -4.73 9.93 12.90
C GLY A 27 -4.86 9.72 11.39
N TYR A 28 -3.74 9.85 10.69
CA TYR A 28 -3.68 9.59 9.25
C TYR A 28 -3.40 8.11 8.99
N TYR A 29 -4.32 7.46 8.28
CA TYR A 29 -4.22 6.06 7.92
C TYR A 29 -4.15 5.89 6.40
N PRO A 30 -3.28 5.00 5.88
CA PRO A 30 -3.16 4.79 4.45
C PRO A 30 -4.39 4.07 3.91
N THR A 31 -4.73 4.38 2.67
CA THR A 31 -5.87 3.76 1.98
C THR A 31 -5.43 2.78 0.90
N SER A 32 -4.17 2.85 0.48
CA SER A 32 -3.61 1.94 -0.53
C SER A 32 -2.19 1.49 -0.17
N TYR A 33 -1.89 0.27 -0.61
CA TYR A 33 -0.56 -0.34 -0.59
C TYR A 33 -0.15 -0.60 -2.03
N CYS A 34 0.96 0.00 -2.48
CA CYS A 34 1.41 -0.07 -3.86
C CYS A 34 2.78 -0.73 -3.98
N VAL A 35 2.92 -1.62 -4.96
CA VAL A 35 4.17 -2.24 -5.36
C VAL A 35 4.44 -1.85 -6.81
N ARG A 36 5.56 -1.15 -7.02
CA ARG A 36 5.96 -0.65 -8.32
C ARG A 36 7.40 -1.09 -8.61
N ASN A 37 7.61 -1.76 -9.73
CA ASN A 37 8.96 -2.03 -10.23
C ASN A 37 9.60 -0.73 -10.72
N ASP A 38 10.84 -0.49 -10.35
CA ASP A 38 11.67 0.55 -10.94
C ASP A 38 12.57 -0.10 -11.99
N GLY A 39 12.22 0.11 -13.25
CA GLY A 39 12.94 -0.47 -14.39
C GLY A 39 14.36 0.06 -14.56
N ALA A 40 14.70 1.21 -13.96
CA ALA A 40 16.04 1.80 -14.05
C ALA A 40 17.03 1.14 -13.07
N SER A 41 16.54 0.73 -11.90
CA SER A 41 17.38 0.20 -10.81
C SER A 41 17.18 -1.29 -10.54
N ALA A 42 16.26 -1.95 -11.26
CA ALA A 42 15.82 -3.32 -11.00
C ALA A 42 15.33 -3.54 -9.55
N THR A 43 14.88 -2.46 -8.89
CA THR A 43 14.33 -2.50 -7.53
C THR A 43 12.80 -2.49 -7.57
N TYR A 44 12.17 -2.75 -6.42
CA TYR A 44 10.74 -2.57 -6.24
C TYR A 44 10.51 -1.55 -5.14
N ARG A 45 9.71 -0.52 -5.45
CA ARG A 45 9.27 0.47 -4.48
C ARG A 45 7.94 0.02 -3.90
N VAL A 46 7.92 -0.11 -2.57
CA VAL A 46 6.74 -0.42 -1.78
C VAL A 46 6.32 0.83 -1.03
N THR A 47 5.06 1.23 -1.16
CA THR A 47 4.56 2.51 -0.63
C THR A 47 3.18 2.35 -0.01
N LEU A 48 2.93 3.11 1.06
CA LEU A 48 1.61 3.33 1.63
C LEU A 48 1.16 4.73 1.21
N GLU A 49 0.06 4.80 0.48
CA GLU A 49 -0.40 6.03 -0.16
C GLU A 49 -1.84 6.38 0.28
N GLY A 50 -2.26 7.59 -0.09
CA GLY A 50 -3.61 8.07 0.17
C GLY A 50 -3.95 8.16 1.65
N LEU A 51 -3.05 8.75 2.45
CA LEU A 51 -3.26 8.98 3.87
C LEU A 51 -4.52 9.84 4.08
N VAL A 52 -5.48 9.31 4.83
CA VAL A 52 -6.73 10.01 5.20
C VAL A 52 -6.82 10.10 6.70
N TYR A 53 -7.14 11.28 7.22
CA TYR A 53 -7.39 11.48 8.64
C TYR A 53 -8.67 10.78 9.07
N ARG A 54 -8.60 10.00 10.15
CA ARG A 54 -9.73 9.31 10.77
C ARG A 54 -9.85 9.77 12.22
N GLN A 55 -11.08 10.03 12.64
CA GLN A 55 -11.42 10.26 14.04
C GLN A 55 -11.45 8.92 14.79
N ALA A 56 -11.15 8.96 16.09
CA ALA A 56 -11.37 7.82 16.96
C ALA A 56 -12.89 7.61 17.17
N ALA A 57 -13.32 6.35 17.26
CA ALA A 57 -14.72 5.97 17.47
C ALA A 57 -14.84 4.83 18.47
#